data_AF-A0A969BX44-F1
#
_entry.id   AF-A0A969BX44-F1
#
_cell.length_a   1.000
_cell.length_b   1.000
_cell.length_c   1.000
_cell.angle_alpha   90.00
_cell.angle_beta   90.00
_cell.angle_gamma   90.00
#
_symmetry.space_group_name_H-M   'P 1'
#
loop_
_entity.id
_entity.type
_entity.pdbx_description
1 polymer ?
#
loop_
_entity_poly.entity_id
_entity_poly.type
_entity_poly.pdbx_seq_one_letter_code
_entity_poly.pdbx_strand_id
1 'polypeptide(L)'
;MPSPSARPGVQTLTVSSANPLYLFNLKVALEWDAQQEPGYLDQLTFNLKRASQYLYDFTNGQMALGDVTVTQNGEGAADANILVRANNRLRPYATQGGIVISTTADPSPALKINYDPGQVTMGASWNRYGTPGQSIGDDWALALAHELGHYLLFQDETYLGLDKNNFITSIDNGPTGCYGSAMGDLYSDAAATEFIFNPTAWTKCQNTLAAKTLKRTEWETMQTWYRALVMPTAMLTGPAILPFDFTNVTVITQTLTQTVPLPDPSFYLDYVGGYGSSGEATAYLLKQDGPRTGVRIVDLGSPLSGQNRVLARGAVPHQASGAPGDTLCVFDLSLQQLGLRGGESGR
;
A
#
# COMPACT_ATOMS: atom_id res chain seq x y z
N MET A 1 -9.65 -30.78 -0.87
CA MET A 1 -10.09 -29.43 -1.25
C MET A 1 -10.97 -29.54 -2.48
N PRO A 2 -12.18 -28.94 -2.52
CA PRO A 2 -12.91 -28.87 -3.78
C PRO A 2 -12.20 -27.85 -4.66
N SER A 3 -11.73 -28.31 -5.83
CA SER A 3 -11.28 -27.42 -6.90
C SER A 3 -12.45 -26.53 -7.31
N PRO A 4 -12.33 -25.19 -7.31
CA PRO A 4 -13.37 -24.35 -7.86
C PRO A 4 -13.32 -24.50 -9.37
N SER A 5 -14.18 -25.36 -9.91
CA SER A 5 -14.51 -25.26 -11.34
C SER A 5 -15.22 -23.93 -11.53
N ALA A 6 -14.56 -22.97 -12.20
CA ALA A 6 -15.12 -21.68 -12.55
C ALA A 6 -16.32 -21.86 -13.51
N ARG A 7 -17.49 -22.19 -12.97
CA ARG A 7 -18.77 -22.15 -13.67
C ARG A 7 -19.49 -20.87 -13.24
N PRO A 8 -19.95 -20.04 -14.19
CA PRO A 8 -20.81 -18.91 -13.86
C PRO A 8 -22.05 -19.38 -13.07
N GLY A 9 -22.37 -18.73 -11.95
CA GLY A 9 -23.53 -19.07 -11.12
C GLY A 9 -23.33 -18.80 -9.63
N VAL A 10 -24.40 -19.02 -8.85
CA VAL A 10 -24.33 -18.96 -7.38
C VAL A 10 -23.44 -20.10 -6.89
N GLN A 11 -22.34 -19.76 -6.22
CA GLN A 11 -21.45 -20.71 -5.59
C GLN A 11 -21.73 -20.76 -4.07
N THR A 12 -21.76 -21.95 -3.49
CA THR A 12 -21.88 -22.11 -2.03
C THR A 12 -20.50 -22.20 -1.42
N LEU A 13 -20.12 -21.19 -0.64
CA LEU A 13 -18.94 -21.26 0.23
C LEU A 13 -19.30 -21.99 1.52
N THR A 14 -18.55 -23.02 1.89
CA THR A 14 -18.69 -23.69 3.19
C THR A 14 -17.59 -23.25 4.13
N VAL A 15 -17.91 -22.34 5.05
CA VAL A 15 -17.00 -21.93 6.13
C VAL A 15 -17.13 -22.90 7.30
N SER A 16 -16.00 -23.40 7.78
CA SER A 16 -15.97 -24.36 8.90
C SER A 16 -14.63 -24.25 9.65
N SER A 17 -14.49 -24.93 10.78
CA SER A 17 -13.19 -25.01 11.46
C SER A 17 -12.08 -25.66 10.62
N ALA A 18 -12.45 -26.50 9.64
CA ALA A 18 -11.52 -27.11 8.69
C ALA A 18 -11.24 -26.23 7.46
N ASN A 19 -12.07 -25.20 7.22
CA ASN A 19 -11.95 -24.25 6.11
C ASN A 19 -12.32 -22.85 6.65
N PRO A 20 -11.45 -22.25 7.47
CA PRO A 20 -11.72 -20.94 8.06
C PRO A 20 -11.61 -19.84 7.00
N LEU A 21 -12.37 -18.77 7.18
CA LEU A 21 -12.25 -17.56 6.38
C LEU A 21 -12.35 -16.34 7.29
N TYR A 22 -11.31 -15.52 7.29
CA TYR A 22 -11.33 -14.19 7.92
C TYR A 22 -11.56 -13.12 6.85
N LEU A 23 -12.52 -12.24 7.12
CA LEU A 23 -12.76 -11.05 6.29
C LEU A 23 -12.40 -9.81 7.10
N PHE A 24 -11.49 -9.00 6.57
CA PHE A 24 -11.05 -7.76 7.19
C PHE A 24 -11.80 -6.59 6.57
N ASN A 25 -12.57 -5.88 7.41
CA ASN A 25 -13.19 -4.63 7.01
C ASN A 25 -12.21 -3.49 7.28
N LEU A 26 -11.89 -2.69 6.26
CA LEU A 26 -10.85 -1.68 6.33
C LEU A 26 -11.37 -0.28 5.98
N LYS A 27 -10.80 0.72 6.64
CA LYS A 27 -10.95 2.14 6.30
C LYS A 27 -9.74 2.61 5.52
N VAL A 28 -9.98 3.24 4.38
CA VAL A 28 -8.97 3.86 3.52
C VAL A 28 -9.21 5.35 3.51
N ALA A 29 -8.19 6.16 3.77
CA ALA A 29 -8.27 7.61 3.64
C ALA A 29 -7.35 8.09 2.51
N LEU A 30 -7.90 8.82 1.55
CA LEU A 30 -7.12 9.57 0.56
C LEU A 30 -6.72 10.92 1.16
N GLU A 31 -5.45 11.30 1.01
CA GLU A 31 -4.93 12.60 1.47
C GLU A 31 -5.58 13.79 0.75
N TRP A 32 -6.12 13.56 -0.45
CA TRP A 32 -6.76 14.58 -1.27
C TRP A 32 -8.20 14.22 -1.66
N ASP A 33 -8.91 15.23 -2.18
CA ASP A 33 -10.23 15.07 -2.77
C ASP A 33 -10.09 14.61 -4.23
N ALA A 34 -10.46 13.36 -4.51
CA ALA A 34 -10.37 12.73 -5.82
C ALA A 34 -11.72 12.69 -6.56
N GLN A 35 -12.72 13.47 -6.13
CA GLN A 35 -14.06 13.50 -6.75
C GLN A 35 -14.04 13.86 -8.24
N GLN A 36 -13.08 14.69 -8.66
CA GLN A 36 -12.88 15.07 -10.07
C GLN A 36 -11.97 14.10 -10.83
N GLU A 37 -11.55 12.99 -10.20
CA GLU A 37 -10.64 11.99 -10.77
C GLU A 37 -11.31 10.60 -10.82
N PRO A 38 -12.44 10.42 -11.55
CA PRO A 38 -13.17 9.14 -11.54
C PRO A 38 -12.31 7.96 -11.97
N GLY A 39 -11.41 8.14 -12.95
CA GLY A 39 -10.48 7.09 -13.36
C GLY A 39 -9.49 6.67 -12.26
N TYR A 40 -9.12 7.58 -11.35
CA TYR A 40 -8.32 7.23 -10.19
C TYR A 40 -9.12 6.40 -9.19
N LEU A 41 -10.36 6.80 -8.89
CA LEU A 41 -11.24 6.09 -7.96
C LEU A 41 -11.61 4.69 -8.46
N ASP A 42 -11.83 4.54 -9.77
CA ASP A 42 -12.06 3.24 -10.41
C ASP A 42 -10.82 2.34 -10.29
N GLN A 43 -9.63 2.87 -10.58
CA GLN A 43 -8.38 2.13 -10.46
C GLN A 43 -8.07 1.75 -9.00
N LEU A 44 -8.33 2.66 -8.05
CA LEU A 44 -8.18 2.38 -6.63
C LEU A 44 -9.13 1.27 -6.18
N THR A 45 -10.38 1.32 -6.60
CA THR A 45 -11.37 0.28 -6.32
C THR A 45 -10.93 -1.07 -6.87
N PHE A 46 -10.46 -1.10 -8.12
CA PHE A 46 -9.88 -2.29 -8.73
C PHE A 46 -8.69 -2.81 -7.92
N ASN A 47 -7.74 -1.93 -7.57
CA ASN A 47 -6.53 -2.29 -6.84
C ASN A 47 -6.82 -2.84 -5.44
N LEU A 48 -7.80 -2.28 -4.71
CA LEU A 48 -8.21 -2.77 -3.39
C LEU A 48 -8.80 -4.19 -3.49
N LYS A 49 -9.67 -4.43 -4.49
CA LYS A 49 -10.19 -5.77 -4.76
C LYS A 49 -9.06 -6.73 -5.17
N ARG A 50 -8.11 -6.26 -5.98
CA ARG A 50 -6.96 -7.05 -6.44
C ARG A 50 -6.00 -7.39 -5.28
N ALA A 51 -5.75 -6.46 -4.37
CA ALA A 51 -4.98 -6.70 -3.16
C ALA A 51 -5.63 -7.76 -2.27
N SER A 52 -6.97 -7.75 -2.16
CA SER A 52 -7.69 -8.82 -1.48
C SER A 52 -7.50 -10.19 -2.14
N GLN A 53 -7.38 -10.25 -3.48
CA GLN A 53 -7.12 -11.50 -4.19
C GLN A 53 -5.74 -12.04 -3.84
N TYR A 54 -4.74 -11.16 -3.80
CA TYR A 54 -3.40 -11.55 -3.35
C TYR A 54 -3.38 -11.96 -1.88
N LEU A 55 -4.04 -11.24 -0.97
CA LEU A 55 -4.11 -11.64 0.44
C LEU A 55 -4.76 -13.03 0.60
N TYR A 56 -5.78 -13.32 -0.19
CA TYR A 56 -6.42 -14.64 -0.23
C TYR A 56 -5.48 -15.72 -0.73
N ASP A 57 -4.75 -15.46 -1.81
CA ASP A 57 -3.74 -16.40 -2.32
C ASP A 57 -2.60 -16.60 -1.30
N PHE A 58 -2.05 -15.50 -0.78
CA PHE A 58 -0.97 -15.45 0.22
C PHE A 58 -1.28 -16.33 1.44
N THR A 59 -2.52 -16.29 1.90
CA THR A 59 -3.03 -17.05 3.06
C THR A 59 -3.65 -18.40 2.69
N ASN A 60 -3.37 -18.89 1.48
CA ASN A 60 -3.84 -20.17 0.96
C ASN A 60 -5.37 -20.34 1.09
N GLY A 61 -6.08 -19.25 0.81
CA GLY A 61 -7.55 -19.16 0.77
C GLY A 61 -8.25 -18.87 2.10
N GLN A 62 -7.54 -18.41 3.13
CA GLN A 62 -8.11 -18.28 4.47
C GLN A 62 -8.39 -16.84 4.91
N MET A 63 -7.94 -15.83 4.16
CA MET A 63 -8.16 -14.43 4.49
C MET A 63 -8.42 -13.57 3.27
N ALA A 64 -9.35 -12.63 3.37
CA ALA A 64 -9.60 -11.64 2.34
C ALA A 64 -10.07 -10.32 2.97
N LEU A 65 -10.24 -9.30 2.15
CA LEU A 65 -10.91 -8.06 2.54
C LEU A 65 -12.43 -8.25 2.39
N GLY A 66 -13.16 -7.76 3.39
CA GLY A 66 -14.62 -7.63 3.37
C GLY A 66 -15.03 -6.25 2.88
N ASP A 67 -15.73 -5.49 3.73
CA ASP A 67 -16.12 -4.11 3.44
C ASP A 67 -14.93 -3.16 3.57
N VAL A 68 -14.64 -2.45 2.50
CA VAL A 68 -13.62 -1.40 2.44
C VAL A 68 -14.30 -0.05 2.21
N THR A 69 -14.15 0.86 3.16
CA THR A 69 -14.70 2.22 3.05
C THR A 69 -13.60 3.20 2.70
N VAL A 70 -13.75 3.94 1.61
CA VAL A 70 -12.79 4.96 1.15
C VAL A 70 -13.33 6.35 1.46
N THR A 71 -12.63 7.09 2.31
CA THR A 71 -12.84 8.51 2.57
C THR A 71 -11.80 9.34 1.82
N GLN A 72 -12.10 10.63 1.62
CA GLN A 72 -11.29 11.53 0.80
C GLN A 72 -10.95 12.80 1.58
N ASN A 73 -10.10 13.65 0.99
CA ASN A 73 -9.73 14.96 1.55
C ASN A 73 -9.12 14.89 2.98
N GLY A 74 -8.42 13.78 3.29
CA GLY A 74 -7.84 13.53 4.61
C GLY A 74 -8.84 13.19 5.71
N GLU A 75 -10.12 13.01 5.38
CA GLU A 75 -11.15 12.71 6.38
C GLU A 75 -10.94 11.33 6.98
N GLY A 76 -10.98 11.24 8.31
CA GLY A 76 -10.74 9.99 9.02
C GLY A 76 -9.31 9.46 8.94
N ALA A 77 -8.35 10.25 8.43
CA ALA A 77 -6.97 9.80 8.22
C ALA A 77 -6.29 9.28 9.50
N ALA A 78 -6.61 9.81 10.68
CA ALA A 78 -6.03 9.34 11.95
C ALA A 78 -6.51 7.92 12.34
N ASP A 79 -7.72 7.54 11.91
CA ASP A 79 -8.36 6.27 12.27
C ASP A 79 -8.40 5.28 11.09
N ALA A 80 -7.79 5.63 9.96
CA ALA A 80 -7.76 4.78 8.77
C ALA A 80 -6.82 3.58 8.99
N ASN A 81 -7.12 2.44 8.38
CA ASN A 81 -6.19 1.31 8.32
C ASN A 81 -5.16 1.52 7.21
N ILE A 82 -5.58 2.16 6.10
CA ILE A 82 -4.73 2.46 4.95
C ILE A 82 -4.80 3.97 4.67
N LEU A 83 -3.65 4.62 4.64
CA LEU A 83 -3.50 6.01 4.23
C LEU A 83 -2.88 6.06 2.83
N VAL A 84 -3.60 6.64 1.87
CA VAL A 84 -3.07 6.86 0.52
C VAL A 84 -2.65 8.32 0.38
N ARG A 85 -1.34 8.54 0.25
CA ARG A 85 -0.73 9.87 0.13
C ARG A 85 -0.81 10.36 -1.30
N ALA A 86 -0.91 11.68 -1.48
CA ALA A 86 -0.81 12.33 -2.79
C ALA A 86 0.59 12.16 -3.43
N ASN A 87 1.57 11.75 -2.62
CA ASN A 87 2.94 11.50 -3.02
C ASN A 87 3.03 10.41 -4.12
N ASN A 88 3.56 10.79 -5.28
CA ASN A 88 3.68 9.92 -6.45
C ASN A 88 4.98 9.08 -6.47
N ARG A 89 5.84 9.20 -5.46
CA ARG A 89 7.11 8.46 -5.30
C ARG A 89 7.18 7.64 -4.00
N LEU A 90 6.15 7.69 -3.16
CA LEU A 90 6.17 7.03 -1.87
C LEU A 90 6.31 5.52 -2.04
N ARG A 91 7.36 4.96 -1.41
CA ARG A 91 7.50 3.52 -1.24
C ARG A 91 6.49 3.06 -0.18
N PRO A 92 5.64 2.06 -0.48
CA PRO A 92 4.75 1.46 0.49
C PRO A 92 5.48 1.03 1.77
N TYR A 93 4.79 1.16 2.90
CA TYR A 93 5.23 0.61 4.18
C TYR A 93 4.05 0.45 5.13
N ALA A 94 4.18 -0.42 6.12
CA ALA A 94 3.20 -0.61 7.17
C ALA A 94 3.82 -0.68 8.56
N THR A 95 3.05 -0.28 9.56
CA THR A 95 3.34 -0.64 10.95
C THR A 95 3.06 -2.13 11.14
N GLN A 96 4.09 -2.92 11.43
CA GLN A 96 3.95 -4.35 11.72
C GLN A 96 2.98 -4.56 12.90
N GLY A 97 1.98 -5.41 12.73
CA GLY A 97 0.95 -5.65 13.73
C GLY A 97 0.08 -4.44 14.05
N GLY A 98 0.09 -3.40 13.20
CA GLY A 98 -0.59 -2.13 13.44
C GLY A 98 -2.11 -2.22 13.53
N ILE A 99 -2.71 -3.38 13.26
CA ILE A 99 -4.15 -3.65 13.42
C ILE A 99 -4.62 -3.62 14.88
N VAL A 100 -3.70 -3.70 15.84
CA VAL A 100 -4.04 -3.60 17.26
C VAL A 100 -4.64 -2.24 17.61
N ILE A 101 -5.57 -2.22 18.57
CA ILE A 101 -6.26 -0.99 19.00
C ILE A 101 -5.58 -0.30 20.20
N SER A 102 -4.59 -0.95 20.79
CA SER A 102 -3.72 -0.42 21.86
C SER A 102 -2.40 -1.17 21.85
N THR A 103 -1.36 -0.63 22.50
CA THR A 103 -0.08 -1.32 22.69
C THR A 103 -0.32 -2.74 23.21
N THR A 104 0.11 -3.73 22.43
CA THR A 104 -0.15 -5.15 22.70
C THR A 104 1.16 -5.92 22.62
N ALA A 105 1.55 -6.58 23.71
CA ALA A 105 2.73 -7.43 23.71
C ALA A 105 2.52 -8.68 22.84
N ASP A 106 3.59 -9.18 22.23
CA ASP A 106 3.54 -10.48 21.55
C ASP A 106 3.10 -11.58 22.53
N PRO A 107 2.21 -12.52 22.13
CA PRO A 107 1.77 -13.61 23.00
C PRO A 107 2.89 -14.54 23.47
N SER A 108 4.03 -14.57 22.77
CA SER A 108 5.23 -15.27 23.22
C SER A 108 6.00 -14.42 24.23
N PRO A 109 6.06 -14.81 25.52
CA PRO A 109 6.77 -14.04 26.54
C PRO A 109 8.30 -14.01 26.33
N ALA A 110 8.83 -14.88 25.45
CA ALA A 110 10.24 -14.88 25.07
C ALA A 110 10.58 -13.73 24.09
N LEU A 111 9.59 -13.20 23.38
CA LEU A 111 9.73 -12.09 22.46
C LEU A 111 9.42 -10.79 23.19
N LYS A 112 10.38 -9.87 23.22
CA LYS A 112 10.20 -8.53 23.81
C LYS A 112 9.70 -7.56 22.74
N ILE A 113 8.60 -7.91 22.09
CA ILE A 113 7.98 -7.12 21.02
C ILE A 113 6.65 -6.57 21.54
N ASN A 114 6.44 -5.28 21.34
CA ASN A 114 5.14 -4.63 21.52
C ASN A 114 4.70 -4.11 20.16
N TYR A 115 3.44 -4.38 19.82
CA TYR A 115 2.78 -3.86 18.64
C TYR A 115 1.95 -2.65 19.06
N ASP A 116 2.11 -1.55 18.35
CA ASP A 116 1.34 -0.33 18.57
C ASP A 116 0.34 -0.13 17.43
N PRO A 117 -0.81 0.53 17.70
CA PRO A 117 -1.73 0.92 16.64
C PRO A 117 -1.00 1.70 15.54
N GLY A 118 -1.29 1.37 14.29
CA GLY A 118 -0.62 1.98 13.15
C GLY A 118 -1.44 1.85 11.87
N GLN A 119 -0.78 2.05 10.73
CA GLN A 119 -1.42 2.10 9.42
C GLN A 119 -0.52 1.49 8.35
N VAL A 120 -1.14 1.11 7.24
CA VAL A 120 -0.45 0.94 5.95
C VAL A 120 -0.42 2.30 5.25
N THR A 121 0.73 2.69 4.71
CA THR A 121 0.87 3.91 3.91
C THR A 121 1.21 3.55 2.47
N MET A 122 0.38 4.01 1.54
CA MET A 122 0.55 3.82 0.10
C MET A 122 0.73 5.17 -0.60
N GLY A 123 1.54 5.20 -1.66
CA GLY A 123 1.58 6.35 -2.57
C GLY A 123 0.36 6.37 -3.49
N ALA A 124 0.10 7.51 -4.11
CA ALA A 124 -0.93 7.64 -5.15
C ALA A 124 -0.64 6.72 -6.36
N SER A 125 0.63 6.34 -6.53
CA SER A 125 1.11 5.38 -7.53
C SER A 125 2.27 4.58 -6.96
N TRP A 126 2.49 3.37 -7.47
CA TRP A 126 3.63 2.53 -7.14
C TRP A 126 3.96 1.57 -8.27
N ASN A 127 5.24 1.30 -8.47
CA ASN A 127 5.75 0.21 -9.28
C ASN A 127 7.09 -0.30 -8.74
N ARG A 128 7.48 -1.51 -9.14
CA ARG A 128 8.71 -2.20 -8.73
C ARG A 128 10.02 -1.46 -9.01
N TYR A 129 10.00 -0.48 -9.92
CA TYR A 129 11.18 0.33 -10.26
C TYR A 129 11.24 1.64 -9.46
N GLY A 130 10.25 1.92 -8.61
CA GLY A 130 10.14 3.19 -7.88
C GLY A 130 9.97 4.41 -8.79
N THR A 131 9.46 4.20 -10.02
CA THR A 131 9.33 5.28 -11.01
C THR A 131 8.15 6.18 -10.65
N PRO A 132 8.36 7.50 -10.39
CA PRO A 132 7.29 8.37 -9.90
C PRO A 132 6.08 8.48 -10.84
N GLY A 133 4.88 8.40 -10.26
CA GLY A 133 3.58 8.58 -10.92
C GLY A 133 3.22 7.56 -11.98
N GLN A 134 3.94 6.43 -12.01
CA GLN A 134 3.64 5.31 -12.87
C GLN A 134 3.17 4.11 -12.04
N SER A 135 2.22 3.36 -12.57
CA SER A 135 1.84 2.04 -12.06
C SER A 135 1.98 1.04 -13.19
N ILE A 136 2.48 -0.17 -12.89
CA ILE A 136 2.71 -1.22 -13.88
C ILE A 136 1.96 -2.48 -13.44
N GLY A 137 1.07 -2.96 -14.30
CA GLY A 137 0.24 -4.14 -14.00
C GLY A 137 -0.42 -4.03 -12.63
N ASP A 138 -0.22 -5.07 -11.80
CA ASP A 138 -0.80 -5.17 -10.47
C ASP A 138 0.15 -4.69 -9.35
N ASP A 139 1.28 -4.03 -9.66
CA ASP A 139 2.34 -3.74 -8.68
C ASP A 139 1.82 -3.00 -7.43
N TRP A 140 0.89 -2.05 -7.59
CA TRP A 140 0.29 -1.33 -6.46
C TRP A 140 -0.55 -2.25 -5.57
N ALA A 141 -1.38 -3.10 -6.18
CA ALA A 141 -2.23 -4.04 -5.45
C ALA A 141 -1.41 -5.15 -4.77
N LEU A 142 -0.38 -5.63 -5.44
CA LEU A 142 0.56 -6.62 -4.93
C LEU A 142 1.36 -6.07 -3.74
N ALA A 143 1.86 -4.84 -3.85
CA ALA A 143 2.53 -4.17 -2.74
C ALA A 143 1.57 -3.94 -1.56
N LEU A 144 0.32 -3.52 -1.81
CA LEU A 144 -0.64 -3.38 -0.72
C LEU A 144 -0.87 -4.73 -0.01
N ALA A 145 -1.00 -5.83 -0.75
CA ALA A 145 -1.19 -7.15 -0.14
C ALA A 145 0.01 -7.59 0.73
N HIS A 146 1.24 -7.26 0.29
CA HIS A 146 2.46 -7.43 1.09
C HIS A 146 2.42 -6.62 2.38
N GLU A 147 2.11 -5.33 2.28
CA GLU A 147 2.01 -4.44 3.45
C GLU A 147 0.89 -4.87 4.41
N LEU A 148 -0.20 -5.43 3.89
CA LEU A 148 -1.24 -6.05 4.70
C LEU A 148 -0.74 -7.30 5.44
N GLY A 149 0.27 -8.00 4.92
CA GLY A 149 1.00 -9.07 5.63
C GLY A 149 1.69 -8.55 6.88
N HIS A 150 2.37 -7.41 6.80
CA HIS A 150 2.92 -6.73 7.97
C HIS A 150 1.82 -6.26 8.93
N TYR A 151 0.84 -5.53 8.40
CA TYR A 151 -0.17 -4.83 9.19
C TYR A 151 -1.16 -5.76 9.90
N LEU A 152 -1.80 -6.66 9.14
CA LEU A 152 -2.82 -7.58 9.65
C LEU A 152 -2.19 -8.84 10.27
N LEU A 153 -1.11 -9.35 9.67
CA LEU A 153 -0.65 -10.71 9.91
C LEU A 153 0.64 -10.78 10.74
N PHE A 154 1.12 -9.63 11.21
CA PHE A 154 2.29 -9.49 12.07
C PHE A 154 3.57 -10.04 11.43
N GLN A 155 3.58 -10.25 10.11
CA GLN A 155 4.74 -10.76 9.41
C GLN A 155 5.86 -9.72 9.37
N ASP A 156 7.07 -10.18 9.09
CA ASP A 156 8.26 -9.37 8.90
C ASP A 156 8.95 -9.86 7.61
N GLU A 157 9.95 -9.12 7.15
CA GLU A 157 10.53 -9.28 5.83
C GLU A 157 11.31 -10.59 5.69
N THR A 158 11.17 -11.26 4.54
CA THR A 158 11.96 -12.45 4.19
C THR A 158 13.01 -12.21 3.11
N TYR A 159 13.03 -11.04 2.46
CA TYR A 159 14.09 -10.64 1.54
C TYR A 159 15.19 -9.77 2.18
N LEU A 160 14.98 -9.36 3.44
CA LEU A 160 15.97 -8.68 4.27
C LEU A 160 16.39 -9.57 5.43
N GLY A 161 17.61 -9.37 5.92
CA GLY A 161 18.16 -10.09 7.05
C GLY A 161 19.26 -9.32 7.75
N LEU A 162 19.94 -10.00 8.66
CA LEU A 162 21.09 -9.45 9.38
C LEU A 162 22.36 -10.20 9.01
N ASP A 163 23.41 -9.45 8.69
CA ASP A 163 24.74 -10.02 8.50
C ASP A 163 25.37 -10.45 9.85
N LYS A 164 26.58 -11.01 9.81
CA LYS A 164 27.31 -11.45 11.02
C LYS A 164 27.61 -10.33 12.03
N ASN A 165 27.52 -9.07 11.61
CA ASN A 165 27.76 -7.88 12.44
C ASN A 165 26.44 -7.20 12.87
N ASN A 166 25.28 -7.82 12.59
CA ASN A 166 23.94 -7.27 12.79
C ASN A 166 23.61 -6.04 11.95
N PHE A 167 24.24 -5.86 10.79
CA PHE A 167 23.79 -4.88 9.81
C PHE A 167 22.73 -5.47 8.88
N ILE A 168 21.78 -4.63 8.46
CA ILE A 168 20.76 -5.02 7.47
C ILE A 168 21.47 -5.41 6.17
N THR A 169 21.06 -6.56 5.62
CA THR A 169 21.55 -7.08 4.35
C THR A 169 20.41 -7.70 3.55
N SER A 170 20.57 -7.76 2.22
CA SER A 170 19.64 -8.51 1.37
C SER A 170 19.87 -10.01 1.51
N ILE A 171 18.79 -10.79 1.53
CA ILE A 171 18.84 -12.24 1.49
C ILE A 171 18.79 -12.72 0.04
N ASP A 172 19.47 -13.84 -0.25
CA ASP A 172 19.31 -14.53 -1.54
C ASP A 172 17.86 -15.00 -1.67
N ASN A 173 17.12 -14.41 -2.61
CA ASN A 173 15.77 -14.79 -2.96
C ASN A 173 15.75 -15.68 -4.21
N GLY A 174 16.80 -16.48 -4.43
CA GLY A 174 16.80 -17.57 -5.40
C GLY A 174 16.41 -18.90 -4.76
N PRO A 175 16.23 -19.98 -5.56
CA PRO A 175 15.88 -21.31 -5.04
C PRO A 175 16.87 -21.89 -4.02
N THR A 176 18.09 -21.34 -3.93
CA THR A 176 19.13 -21.67 -2.97
C THR A 176 19.00 -20.96 -1.62
N GLY A 177 18.30 -19.82 -1.58
CA GLY A 177 18.05 -19.02 -0.38
C GLY A 177 16.59 -19.03 0.06
N CYS A 178 16.15 -17.98 0.76
CA CYS A 178 14.77 -17.85 1.22
C CYS A 178 13.90 -17.36 0.04
N TYR A 179 13.04 -18.24 -0.46
CA TYR A 179 12.33 -18.05 -1.72
C TYR A 179 10.89 -18.56 -1.58
N GLY A 180 9.99 -17.97 -2.35
CA GLY A 180 8.58 -18.35 -2.44
C GLY A 180 7.71 -17.81 -1.31
N SER A 181 8.13 -16.74 -0.62
CA SER A 181 7.33 -16.08 0.41
C SER A 181 6.69 -14.80 -0.14
N ALA A 182 5.42 -14.58 0.23
CA ALA A 182 4.73 -13.31 0.04
C ALA A 182 5.39 -12.11 0.75
N MET A 183 6.24 -12.34 1.75
CA MET A 183 7.10 -11.34 2.42
C MET A 183 8.50 -11.24 1.79
N GLY A 184 8.71 -11.89 0.64
CA GLY A 184 9.94 -11.88 -0.12
C GLY A 184 9.94 -10.85 -1.26
N ASP A 185 10.83 -11.02 -2.23
CA ASP A 185 10.85 -10.21 -3.45
C ASP A 185 9.76 -10.69 -4.42
N LEU A 186 8.55 -10.14 -4.25
CA LEU A 186 7.36 -10.43 -5.06
C LEU A 186 7.50 -10.17 -6.57
N TYR A 187 8.54 -9.45 -7.01
CA TYR A 187 8.68 -9.04 -8.41
C TYR A 187 9.65 -9.93 -9.19
N SER A 188 10.69 -10.42 -8.52
CA SER A 188 11.70 -11.29 -9.11
C SER A 188 11.42 -12.77 -8.86
N ASP A 189 10.55 -13.07 -7.90
CA ASP A 189 10.17 -14.42 -7.49
C ASP A 189 8.77 -14.81 -7.98
N ALA A 190 8.71 -15.63 -9.02
CA ALA A 190 7.44 -16.13 -9.55
C ALA A 190 6.73 -17.16 -8.64
N ALA A 191 7.39 -17.66 -7.61
CA ALA A 191 6.84 -18.60 -6.62
C ALA A 191 6.43 -17.88 -5.32
N ALA A 192 6.63 -16.57 -5.21
CA ALA A 192 6.21 -15.75 -4.08
C ALA A 192 4.69 -15.48 -4.14
N THR A 193 3.93 -16.57 -4.14
CA THR A 193 2.47 -16.58 -4.27
C THR A 193 1.78 -16.92 -2.94
N GLU A 194 2.51 -17.43 -1.95
CA GLU A 194 1.99 -17.82 -0.63
C GLU A 194 2.95 -17.47 0.51
N PHE A 195 2.45 -17.47 1.75
CA PHE A 195 3.31 -17.63 2.92
C PHE A 195 3.84 -19.08 2.99
N ILE A 196 5.13 -19.22 3.31
CA ILE A 196 5.84 -20.49 3.41
C ILE A 196 5.26 -21.33 4.55
N PHE A 197 4.44 -22.33 4.20
CA PHE A 197 3.95 -23.36 5.13
C PHE A 197 4.92 -24.54 5.27
N ASN A 198 5.81 -24.75 4.30
CA ASN A 198 6.68 -25.92 4.27
C ASN A 198 7.89 -25.74 5.21
N PRO A 199 8.06 -26.58 6.26
CA PRO A 199 9.15 -26.41 7.22
C PRO A 199 10.54 -26.56 6.60
N THR A 200 10.69 -27.44 5.60
CA THR A 200 11.96 -27.63 4.89
C THR A 200 12.33 -26.37 4.10
N ALA A 201 11.37 -25.74 3.42
CA ALA A 201 11.61 -24.46 2.74
C ALA A 201 11.99 -23.36 3.75
N TRP A 202 11.30 -23.29 4.89
CA TRP A 202 11.57 -22.31 5.94
C TRP A 202 12.99 -22.41 6.55
N THR A 203 13.64 -23.58 6.48
CA THR A 203 15.03 -23.72 6.94
C THR A 203 16.02 -22.82 6.18
N LYS A 204 15.67 -22.35 4.97
CA LYS A 204 16.47 -21.40 4.20
C LYS A 204 16.26 -19.95 4.63
N CYS A 205 15.21 -19.68 5.40
CA CYS A 205 14.83 -18.35 5.85
C CYS A 205 15.39 -17.97 7.23
N GLN A 206 16.26 -18.79 7.83
CA GLN A 206 16.75 -18.58 9.21
C GLN A 206 17.59 -17.30 9.42
N ASN A 207 18.02 -16.67 8.33
CA ASN A 207 18.79 -15.43 8.35
C ASN A 207 17.97 -14.18 8.03
N THR A 208 16.69 -14.32 7.71
CA THR A 208 15.80 -13.21 7.43
C THR A 208 15.45 -12.43 8.68
N LEU A 209 14.96 -11.19 8.52
CA LEU A 209 14.42 -10.40 9.62
C LEU A 209 13.31 -11.20 10.31
N ALA A 210 12.34 -11.74 9.56
CA ALA A 210 11.27 -12.55 10.11
C ALA A 210 11.73 -13.68 11.05
N ALA A 211 12.67 -14.53 10.61
CA ALA A 211 13.13 -15.62 11.47
C ALA A 211 13.93 -15.11 12.67
N LYS A 212 14.66 -13.99 12.52
CA LYS A 212 15.48 -13.42 13.61
C LYS A 212 14.64 -12.65 14.62
N THR A 213 13.61 -11.93 14.22
CA THR A 213 12.78 -11.08 15.09
C THR A 213 11.66 -11.90 15.73
N LEU A 214 10.91 -12.66 14.92
CA LEU A 214 9.69 -13.35 15.37
C LEU A 214 9.94 -14.76 15.93
N LYS A 215 11.13 -15.34 15.66
CA LYS A 215 11.53 -16.69 16.10
C LYS A 215 10.48 -17.78 15.79
N ARG A 216 9.70 -17.56 14.74
CA ARG A 216 8.57 -18.39 14.30
C ARG A 216 8.58 -18.42 12.77
N THR A 217 7.97 -19.45 12.20
CA THR A 217 7.59 -19.45 10.78
C THR A 217 6.48 -18.43 10.51
N GLU A 218 6.22 -18.14 9.23
CA GLU A 218 5.12 -17.26 8.85
C GLU A 218 3.77 -17.81 9.33
N TRP A 219 3.51 -19.10 9.17
CA TRP A 219 2.26 -19.71 9.61
C TRP A 219 2.13 -19.81 11.13
N GLU A 220 3.22 -20.07 11.85
CA GLU A 220 3.22 -20.01 13.32
C GLU A 220 2.93 -18.58 13.82
N THR A 221 3.45 -17.56 13.14
CA THR A 221 3.15 -16.15 13.43
C THR A 221 1.67 -15.89 13.25
N MET A 222 1.08 -16.24 12.11
CA MET A 222 -0.35 -16.04 11.88
C MET A 222 -1.23 -16.81 12.87
N GLN A 223 -0.94 -18.09 13.12
CA GLN A 223 -1.72 -18.91 14.05
C GLN A 223 -1.64 -18.45 15.51
N THR A 224 -0.59 -17.70 15.87
CA THR A 224 -0.49 -17.08 17.19
C THR A 224 -1.61 -16.06 17.40
N TRP A 225 -1.92 -15.27 16.38
CA TRP A 225 -2.93 -14.19 16.43
C TRP A 225 -4.32 -14.63 15.96
N TYR A 226 -4.37 -15.55 15.00
CA TYR A 226 -5.60 -16.05 14.37
C TYR A 226 -5.70 -17.57 14.53
N ARG A 227 -6.05 -18.02 15.74
CA ARG A 227 -5.99 -19.44 16.13
C ARG A 227 -6.85 -20.40 15.30
N ALA A 228 -7.88 -19.90 14.62
CA ALA A 228 -8.73 -20.75 13.78
C ALA A 228 -8.09 -21.09 12.42
N LEU A 229 -6.96 -20.46 12.05
CA LEU A 229 -6.26 -20.78 10.81
C LEU A 229 -5.71 -22.20 10.82
N VAL A 230 -5.77 -22.82 9.64
CA VAL A 230 -5.27 -24.16 9.38
C VAL A 230 -4.00 -24.05 8.55
N MET A 231 -2.90 -24.63 9.03
CA MET A 231 -1.66 -24.69 8.25
C MET A 231 -1.88 -25.47 6.95
N PRO A 232 -1.55 -24.91 5.78
CA PRO A 232 -1.70 -25.60 4.50
C PRO A 232 -0.78 -26.81 4.39
N THR A 233 -1.21 -27.79 3.61
CA THR A 233 -0.36 -28.93 3.21
C THR A 233 0.08 -28.86 1.74
N ALA A 234 -0.48 -27.93 0.98
CA ALA A 234 -0.20 -27.66 -0.42
C ALA A 234 -0.58 -26.22 -0.75
N MET A 235 0.12 -25.63 -1.72
CA MET A 235 -0.18 -24.33 -2.32
C MET A 235 -1.57 -24.34 -2.97
N LEU A 236 -2.22 -23.17 -3.01
CA LEU A 236 -3.54 -23.02 -3.59
C LEU A 236 -3.41 -23.03 -5.12
N THR A 237 -3.74 -24.16 -5.74
CA THR A 237 -3.60 -24.29 -7.20
C THR A 237 -4.80 -23.65 -7.94
N GLY A 238 -4.73 -22.32 -8.13
CA GLY A 238 -5.63 -21.52 -8.97
C GLY A 238 -7.01 -21.16 -8.38
N PRO A 239 -7.76 -20.26 -9.06
CA PRO A 239 -7.28 -19.26 -10.00
C PRO A 239 -6.59 -18.11 -9.27
N ALA A 240 -5.75 -17.36 -9.97
CA ALA A 240 -5.18 -16.08 -9.52
C ALA A 240 -6.24 -14.99 -9.26
N ILE A 241 -7.52 -15.35 -9.15
CA ILE A 241 -8.71 -14.50 -9.01
C ILE A 241 -9.57 -15.12 -7.91
N LEU A 242 -10.02 -14.30 -6.95
CA LEU A 242 -10.91 -14.72 -5.87
C LEU A 242 -12.15 -15.45 -6.44
N PRO A 243 -12.45 -16.68 -5.99
CA PRO A 243 -13.61 -17.43 -6.48
C PRO A 243 -14.96 -16.81 -6.06
N PHE A 244 -14.94 -15.86 -5.12
CA PHE A 244 -16.10 -15.14 -4.58
C PHE A 244 -15.81 -13.64 -4.46
N ASP A 245 -16.78 -12.78 -4.72
CA ASP A 245 -16.66 -11.32 -4.54
C ASP A 245 -16.88 -10.96 -3.06
N PHE A 246 -15.91 -11.29 -2.20
CA PHE A 246 -15.95 -10.95 -0.78
C PHE A 246 -15.75 -9.46 -0.52
N THR A 247 -15.02 -8.79 -1.41
CA THR A 247 -14.56 -7.43 -1.20
C THR A 247 -15.51 -6.41 -1.79
N ASN A 248 -16.24 -5.75 -0.91
CA ASN A 248 -17.10 -4.64 -1.27
C ASN A 248 -16.38 -3.32 -0.99
N VAL A 249 -16.24 -2.47 -2.01
CA VAL A 249 -15.57 -1.17 -1.87
C VAL A 249 -16.61 -0.07 -1.98
N THR A 250 -16.71 0.76 -0.95
CA THR A 250 -17.61 1.91 -0.91
C THR A 250 -16.80 3.19 -0.85
N VAL A 251 -16.86 4.00 -1.91
CA VAL A 251 -16.25 5.33 -1.93
C VAL A 251 -17.26 6.35 -1.41
N ILE A 252 -16.89 7.06 -0.34
CA ILE A 252 -17.69 8.15 0.20
C ILE A 252 -17.47 9.39 -0.66
N THR A 253 -18.51 9.79 -1.38
CA THR A 253 -18.48 10.94 -2.31
C THR A 253 -18.85 12.26 -1.64
N GLN A 254 -19.49 12.22 -0.48
CA GLN A 254 -19.83 13.42 0.30
C GLN A 254 -18.81 13.60 1.42
N THR A 255 -17.86 14.51 1.20
CA THR A 255 -16.90 14.92 2.24
C THR A 255 -17.53 15.93 3.20
N LEU A 256 -17.16 15.87 4.48
CA LEU A 256 -17.50 16.88 5.49
C LEU A 256 -16.99 18.27 5.10
N THR A 257 -15.82 18.33 4.47
CA THR A 257 -15.27 19.57 3.90
C THR A 257 -15.31 19.49 2.39
N GLN A 258 -16.22 20.23 1.77
CA GLN A 258 -16.28 20.33 0.31
C GLN A 258 -15.11 21.15 -0.21
N THR A 259 -14.32 20.55 -1.08
CA THR A 259 -13.32 21.24 -1.89
C THR A 259 -13.68 21.07 -3.36
N VAL A 260 -13.30 22.04 -4.20
CA VAL A 260 -13.41 21.90 -5.66
C VAL A 260 -12.00 21.74 -6.20
N PRO A 261 -11.46 20.52 -6.28
CA PRO A 261 -10.12 20.30 -6.81
C PRO A 261 -10.06 20.64 -8.31
N LEU A 262 -8.85 20.89 -8.81
CA LEU A 262 -8.59 21.07 -10.24
C LEU A 262 -9.05 19.82 -11.03
N PRO A 263 -9.79 19.99 -12.14
CA PRO A 263 -10.16 18.87 -13.00
C PRO A 263 -8.94 18.17 -13.64
N ASP A 264 -7.89 18.93 -13.93
CA ASP A 264 -6.60 18.40 -14.36
C ASP A 264 -5.50 18.87 -13.40
N PRO A 265 -4.98 17.98 -12.53
CA PRO A 265 -3.90 18.32 -11.61
C PRO A 265 -2.51 18.26 -12.27
N SER A 266 -2.41 18.16 -13.60
CA SER A 266 -1.15 18.09 -14.32
C SER A 266 -0.52 19.48 -14.50
N PHE A 267 0.72 19.62 -14.03
CA PHE A 267 1.52 20.83 -14.23
C PHE A 267 2.79 20.50 -15.00
N TYR A 268 3.03 21.24 -16.09
CA TYR A 268 4.28 21.16 -16.84
C TYR A 268 5.35 22.08 -16.24
N LEU A 269 6.56 21.56 -16.13
CA LEU A 269 7.71 22.27 -15.55
C LEU A 269 8.56 22.89 -16.67
N ASP A 270 8.76 24.19 -16.62
CA ASP A 270 9.64 24.88 -17.55
C ASP A 270 11.02 25.04 -16.91
N TYR A 271 11.90 24.06 -17.16
CA TYR A 271 13.28 24.10 -16.67
C TYR A 271 14.13 24.99 -17.56
N VAL A 272 14.97 25.82 -16.94
CA VAL A 272 15.94 26.65 -17.66
C VAL A 272 16.85 25.76 -18.49
N GLY A 273 16.94 26.03 -19.79
CA GLY A 273 17.75 25.24 -20.74
C GLY A 273 17.02 24.06 -21.38
N GLY A 274 15.73 23.87 -21.10
CA GLY A 274 14.90 22.81 -21.70
C GLY A 274 15.18 21.41 -21.16
N TYR A 275 15.84 21.30 -20.00
CA TYR A 275 16.15 20.03 -19.36
C TYR A 275 14.93 19.34 -18.76
N GLY A 276 15.07 18.05 -18.49
CA GLY A 276 14.17 17.27 -17.64
C GLY A 276 14.38 17.58 -16.15
N SER A 277 13.38 17.31 -15.30
CA SER A 277 13.59 17.25 -13.85
C SER A 277 14.66 16.22 -13.47
N SER A 278 15.50 16.52 -12.48
CA SER A 278 16.44 15.55 -11.95
C SER A 278 15.75 14.45 -11.13
N GLY A 279 16.48 13.37 -10.85
CA GLY A 279 16.02 12.32 -9.93
C GLY A 279 15.89 12.77 -8.47
N GLU A 280 16.35 13.98 -8.13
CA GLU A 280 16.25 14.59 -6.79
C GLU A 280 15.14 15.63 -6.70
N ALA A 281 14.48 15.95 -7.82
CA ALA A 281 13.40 16.91 -7.84
C ALA A 281 12.25 16.47 -6.93
N THR A 282 11.74 17.39 -6.12
CA THR A 282 10.65 17.16 -5.17
C THR A 282 9.62 18.27 -5.26
N ALA A 283 8.35 17.90 -5.26
CA ALA A 283 7.22 18.79 -5.38
C ALA A 283 6.38 18.81 -4.10
N TYR A 284 5.88 20.00 -3.74
CA TYR A 284 5.04 20.23 -2.59
C TYR A 284 3.85 21.10 -2.98
N LEU A 285 2.69 20.82 -2.40
CA LEU A 285 1.51 21.65 -2.51
C LEU A 285 1.28 22.39 -1.19
N LEU A 286 1.32 23.71 -1.25
CA LEU A 286 1.04 24.60 -0.12
C LEU A 286 -0.45 24.90 -0.15
N LYS A 287 -1.18 24.25 0.74
CA LYS A 287 -2.62 24.36 0.90
C LYS A 287 -2.97 25.65 1.65
N GLN A 288 -3.85 26.45 1.06
CA GLN A 288 -4.38 27.66 1.69
C GLN A 288 -5.67 27.32 2.46
N ASP A 289 -5.55 26.48 3.50
CA ASP A 289 -6.70 25.97 4.25
C ASP A 289 -7.25 27.02 5.25
N GLY A 290 -7.90 28.07 4.74
CA GLY A 290 -8.76 28.97 5.52
C GLY A 290 -8.09 29.72 6.71
N PRO A 291 -8.87 30.41 7.57
CA PRO A 291 -8.38 31.43 8.50
C PRO A 291 -7.55 30.92 9.70
N ARG A 292 -7.18 29.64 9.75
CA ARG A 292 -6.34 29.07 10.83
C ARG A 292 -4.87 29.07 10.43
N THR A 293 -4.28 30.26 10.33
CA THR A 293 -2.84 30.64 10.47
C THR A 293 -1.69 29.67 10.10
N GLY A 294 -1.91 28.60 9.35
CA GLY A 294 -0.90 27.61 8.99
C GLY A 294 -1.06 27.18 7.55
N VAL A 295 0.02 27.27 6.78
CA VAL A 295 0.12 26.64 5.47
C VAL A 295 0.26 25.15 5.70
N ARG A 296 -0.73 24.34 5.29
CA ARG A 296 -0.55 22.89 5.25
C ARG A 296 0.29 22.54 4.02
N ILE A 297 1.36 21.78 4.23
CA ILE A 297 2.23 21.32 3.16
C ILE A 297 1.90 19.87 2.87
N VAL A 298 1.55 19.57 1.62
CA VAL A 298 1.35 18.22 1.11
C VAL A 298 2.56 17.84 0.25
N ASP A 299 3.21 16.75 0.59
CA ASP A 299 4.30 16.18 -0.20
C ASP A 299 3.73 15.44 -1.43
N LEU A 300 4.09 15.89 -2.63
CA LEU A 300 3.65 15.31 -3.90
C LEU A 300 4.66 14.30 -4.47
N GLY A 301 5.81 14.12 -3.78
CA GLY A 301 6.90 13.28 -4.23
C GLY A 301 7.71 13.96 -5.34
N SER A 302 8.21 13.17 -6.28
CA SER A 302 8.97 13.70 -7.42
C SER A 302 8.11 13.95 -8.65
N PRO A 303 8.54 14.86 -9.55
CA PRO A 303 8.04 14.89 -10.91
C PRO A 303 8.13 13.51 -11.57
N LEU A 304 7.27 13.30 -12.56
CA LEU A 304 7.20 12.06 -13.31
C LEU A 304 8.53 11.78 -14.02
N SER A 305 9.06 10.58 -13.86
CA SER A 305 10.37 10.21 -14.41
C SER A 305 10.44 10.46 -15.92
N GLY A 306 11.51 11.14 -16.36
CA GLY A 306 11.75 11.44 -17.77
C GLY A 306 10.79 12.48 -18.37
N GLN A 307 9.99 13.16 -17.54
CA GLN A 307 9.05 14.19 -17.98
C GLN A 307 9.18 15.45 -17.14
N ASN A 308 8.88 16.59 -17.76
CA ASN A 308 8.69 17.85 -17.08
C ASN A 308 7.25 17.97 -16.57
N ARG A 309 6.78 17.02 -15.77
CA ARG A 309 5.39 16.99 -15.32
C ARG A 309 5.27 16.59 -13.85
N VAL A 310 4.42 17.29 -13.11
CA VAL A 310 4.03 16.95 -11.73
C VAL A 310 2.52 16.79 -11.67
N LEU A 311 2.04 15.83 -10.87
CA LEU A 311 0.63 15.67 -10.54
C LEU A 311 0.36 16.29 -9.17
N ALA A 312 -0.22 17.49 -9.15
CA ALA A 312 -0.58 18.22 -7.94
C ALA A 312 -1.99 17.82 -7.44
N ARG A 313 -2.13 16.54 -7.07
CA ARG A 313 -3.40 15.95 -6.61
C ARG A 313 -3.97 16.74 -5.43
N GLY A 314 -5.25 17.09 -5.51
CA GLY A 314 -5.91 17.90 -4.47
C GLY A 314 -5.65 19.40 -4.50
N ALA A 315 -4.95 19.90 -5.53
CA ALA A 315 -4.80 21.33 -5.73
C ALA A 315 -6.16 21.98 -6.00
N VAL A 316 -6.44 23.07 -5.28
CA VAL A 316 -7.65 23.87 -5.42
C VAL A 316 -7.30 25.17 -6.14
N PRO A 317 -8.05 25.55 -7.19
CA PRO A 317 -7.78 26.78 -7.92
C PRO A 317 -8.11 28.03 -7.09
N HIS A 318 -7.58 29.16 -7.55
CA HIS A 318 -8.09 30.46 -7.12
C HIS A 318 -9.60 30.53 -7.36
N GLN A 319 -10.34 30.93 -6.33
CA GLN A 319 -11.79 31.05 -6.43
C GLN A 319 -12.15 32.40 -7.06
N ALA A 320 -13.24 32.44 -7.84
CA ALA A 320 -13.76 33.69 -8.41
C ALA A 320 -14.13 34.73 -7.33
N SER A 321 -14.32 34.29 -6.09
CA SER A 321 -14.53 35.13 -4.90
C SER A 321 -13.26 35.86 -4.41
N GLY A 322 -12.11 35.65 -5.04
CA GLY A 322 -10.83 36.26 -4.65
C GLY A 322 -10.07 35.52 -3.55
N ALA A 323 -10.56 34.35 -3.10
CA ALA A 323 -9.83 33.52 -2.15
C ALA A 323 -8.55 32.95 -2.81
N PRO A 324 -7.40 32.96 -2.10
CA PRO A 324 -6.16 32.44 -2.64
C PRO A 324 -6.27 30.93 -2.90
N GLY A 325 -5.85 30.49 -4.09
CA GLY A 325 -5.71 29.07 -4.43
C GLY A 325 -4.42 28.49 -3.86
N ASP A 326 -4.26 27.17 -4.01
CA ASP A 326 -3.06 26.50 -3.54
C ASP A 326 -1.83 26.89 -4.38
N THR A 327 -0.63 26.72 -3.81
CA THR A 327 0.64 26.98 -4.49
C THR A 327 1.42 25.69 -4.68
N LEU A 328 1.76 25.36 -5.93
CA LEU A 328 2.69 24.29 -6.25
C LEU A 328 4.13 24.82 -6.16
N CYS A 329 4.96 24.13 -5.39
CA CYS A 329 6.38 24.40 -5.25
C CYS A 329 7.18 23.19 -5.75
N VAL A 330 8.16 23.39 -6.63
CA VAL A 330 9.07 22.34 -7.10
C VAL A 330 10.51 22.76 -6.84
N PHE A 331 11.24 21.90 -6.13
CA PHE A 331 12.64 22.10 -5.78
C PHE A 331 13.48 21.05 -6.50
N ASP A 332 14.48 21.48 -7.26
CA ASP A 332 15.45 20.63 -7.91
C ASP A 332 16.87 21.06 -7.50
N LEU A 333 17.36 20.43 -6.43
CA LEU A 333 18.64 20.81 -5.81
C LEU A 333 19.83 20.49 -6.70
N SER A 334 19.78 19.35 -7.40
CA SER A 334 20.78 18.95 -8.40
C SER A 334 20.95 19.99 -9.51
N LEU A 335 19.85 20.60 -9.96
CA LEU A 335 19.88 21.64 -10.99
C LEU A 335 19.92 23.07 -10.42
N GLN A 336 19.86 23.24 -9.09
CA GLN A 336 19.76 24.52 -8.41
C GLN A 336 18.57 25.38 -8.89
N GLN A 337 17.44 24.74 -9.19
CA GLN A 337 16.24 25.40 -9.69
C GLN A 337 15.06 25.30 -8.70
N LEU A 338 14.27 26.37 -8.65
CA LEU A 338 13.05 26.49 -7.87
C LEU A 338 11.93 27.01 -8.77
N GLY A 339 10.77 26.36 -8.74
CA GLY A 339 9.55 26.83 -9.37
C GLY A 339 8.42 27.00 -8.37
N LEU A 340 7.69 28.12 -8.47
CA LEU A 340 6.46 28.39 -7.71
C LEU A 340 5.34 28.72 -8.68
N ARG A 341 4.15 28.14 -8.49
CA ARG A 341 2.97 28.44 -9.32
C ARG A 341 1.69 28.45 -8.49
N GLY A 342 0.90 29.52 -8.60
CA GLY A 342 -0.45 29.61 -8.03
C GLY A 342 -1.46 28.76 -8.81
N GLY A 343 -2.53 28.33 -8.15
CA GLY A 343 -3.54 27.37 -8.63
C GLY A 343 -4.35 27.80 -9.86
N GLU A 344 -3.71 27.87 -11.01
CA GLU A 344 -4.33 27.93 -12.33
C GLU A 344 -3.68 26.85 -13.22
N SER A 345 -4.48 25.88 -13.68
CA SER A 345 -4.04 24.90 -14.66
C SER A 345 -3.77 25.62 -15.99
N GLY A 346 -2.55 25.57 -16.49
CA GLY A 346 -2.20 26.19 -17.77
C GLY A 346 -1.02 25.49 -18.42
N ARG A 347 -1.15 25.32 -19.74
CA ARG A 347 -0.21 24.67 -20.66
C ARG A 347 1.24 25.08 -20.47
#